data_AF-D0A6K6-F1
#
_entry.id   AF-D0A6K6-F1
#
_cell.length_a   1.000
_cell.length_b   1.000
_cell.length_c   1.000
_cell.angle_alpha   90.00
_cell.angle_beta   90.00
_cell.angle_gamma   90.00
#
_symmetry.space_group_name_H-M   'P 1'
#
loop_
_entity.id
_entity.type
_entity.pdbx_description
1 polymer ?
#
loop_
_entity_poly.entity_id
_entity_poly.type
_entity_poly.pdbx_seq_one_letter_code
_entity_poly.pdbx_strand_id
1 'polypeptide(L)'
;MVGQTQSTKVLSSSTSQVGRARVDPKRRYGFANAVAKGSLARRVGVMSESELCNIRHILTADEDSYNAYRRHVDEQRAEASKARVADWPDTLQAKQEAFLRLREQEKKEEERRKAMLIELSGQHQEEERKQKQAHMAMKLLQEDPRSHHVRSLILLDEAIKDRDAQLAVKAQVKKAEEEQQKREQEILMSGAHDHILKEQQEKYDRIAREVDLKNNHLQQMMFQIAERKKLKALSKDDAIEAKRAAEEEEQENLEEFMDMRKKMAEVDKYNRSIAKPPLSKHGRLLERIKRDELEEKEHSRQEQALEEAKKDIKARIERKREYFERAKEISHKAFEAEHRATQQIAQTQDVFEKRWTDMVGRMAADDDARKQQMVEERRRKAEELRRRTMGEVEPEVLPENIRKAQTHRAGFMDDEEARAYQLEMRKHPERVRMEQRLEAERLRREAELLQHIHKLQAEERKENERREEAMELEAQRLLEEAVKEDEERYRAYVESQLPANMNPYLRQKAMELHV
;
A
#
# COMPACT_ATOMS: atom_id res chain seq x y z
N MET A 1 -6.47 -43.64 75.15
CA MET A 1 -6.81 -42.29 75.65
C MET A 1 -8.26 -42.30 76.12
N VAL A 2 -8.48 -42.00 77.42
CA VAL A 2 -9.68 -41.49 78.16
C VAL A 2 -11.08 -42.08 77.81
N GLY A 3 -11.96 -42.52 78.72
CA GLY A 3 -12.03 -42.34 80.18
C GLY A 3 -13.16 -43.14 80.87
N GLN A 4 -13.26 -42.98 82.21
CA GLN A 4 -14.14 -43.64 83.18
C GLN A 4 -15.43 -42.83 83.47
N THR A 5 -16.50 -43.47 83.98
CA THR A 5 -17.38 -42.97 85.09
C THR A 5 -18.18 -44.10 85.79
N GLN A 6 -18.48 -43.93 87.09
CA GLN A 6 -19.22 -44.83 88.01
C GLN A 6 -20.49 -44.14 88.59
N SER A 7 -21.46 -44.89 89.17
CA SER A 7 -22.54 -44.35 90.05
C SER A 7 -23.18 -45.42 90.98
N THR A 8 -23.58 -45.04 92.22
CA THR A 8 -24.10 -45.88 93.34
C THR A 8 -25.37 -45.29 94.02
N LYS A 9 -26.16 -46.08 94.79
CA LYS A 9 -27.28 -45.62 95.68
C LYS A 9 -27.61 -46.59 96.86
N VAL A 10 -28.17 -46.05 97.97
CA VAL A 10 -28.30 -46.61 99.37
C VAL A 10 -29.78 -46.63 99.89
N LEU A 11 -30.11 -47.41 100.95
CA LEU A 11 -31.44 -47.66 101.61
C LEU A 11 -31.47 -47.37 103.15
N SER A 12 -32.65 -47.17 103.78
CA SER A 12 -32.85 -47.08 105.27
C SER A 12 -34.27 -47.51 105.79
N SER A 13 -34.41 -47.85 107.11
CA SER A 13 -35.57 -48.51 107.78
C SER A 13 -36.02 -47.92 109.16
N SER A 14 -37.21 -48.35 109.65
CA SER A 14 -38.18 -47.88 110.70
C SER A 14 -37.98 -48.21 112.22
N THR A 15 -38.81 -47.67 113.16
CA THR A 15 -39.52 -48.37 114.32
C THR A 15 -40.34 -47.48 115.34
N SER A 16 -41.27 -48.06 116.13
CA SER A 16 -42.30 -47.48 117.09
C SER A 16 -42.56 -48.37 118.37
N GLN A 17 -43.22 -47.87 119.46
CA GLN A 17 -43.54 -48.58 120.76
C GLN A 17 -44.90 -48.15 121.46
N VAL A 18 -45.58 -49.01 122.28
CA VAL A 18 -47.02 -48.88 122.77
C VAL A 18 -47.33 -49.39 124.24
N GLY A 19 -48.44 -48.93 124.90
CA GLY A 19 -49.02 -49.33 126.24
C GLY A 19 -50.55 -49.74 126.33
N ARG A 20 -51.12 -50.01 127.56
CA ARG A 20 -52.36 -50.80 127.98
C ARG A 20 -53.82 -50.33 127.58
N ALA A 21 -54.82 -51.26 127.59
CA ALA A 21 -56.15 -51.19 126.94
C ALA A 21 -57.46 -51.01 127.82
N ARG A 22 -58.55 -50.47 127.23
CA ARG A 22 -59.93 -50.20 127.78
C ARG A 22 -61.04 -51.04 127.06
N VAL A 23 -62.22 -51.23 127.67
CA VAL A 23 -63.39 -51.96 127.07
C VAL A 23 -64.06 -51.18 125.94
N ASP A 24 -64.29 -51.81 124.79
CA ASP A 24 -64.98 -51.24 123.61
C ASP A 24 -66.41 -51.80 123.44
N PRO A 25 -67.48 -50.98 123.53
CA PRO A 25 -68.87 -51.44 123.48
C PRO A 25 -69.32 -52.03 122.13
N LYS A 26 -68.62 -51.80 121.01
CA LYS A 26 -69.03 -52.33 119.69
C LYS A 26 -68.68 -53.82 119.51
N ARG A 27 -67.68 -54.33 120.22
CA ARG A 27 -67.29 -55.75 120.17
C ARG A 27 -68.10 -56.56 121.18
N ARG A 28 -69.10 -57.30 120.68
CA ARG A 28 -69.96 -58.16 121.51
C ARG A 28 -69.24 -59.41 122.07
N TYR A 29 -68.24 -59.95 121.38
CA TYR A 29 -67.48 -61.13 121.81
C TYR A 29 -65.97 -60.92 121.60
N GLY A 30 -65.14 -61.29 122.58
CA GLY A 30 -63.67 -61.21 122.49
C GLY A 30 -62.94 -60.99 123.81
N PHE A 31 -61.75 -61.58 123.93
CA PHE A 31 -60.98 -61.68 125.17
C PHE A 31 -60.60 -60.33 125.78
N ALA A 32 -60.21 -59.35 124.95
CA ALA A 32 -59.83 -58.01 125.43
C ALA A 32 -60.99 -57.28 126.13
N ASN A 33 -62.22 -57.44 125.64
CA ASN A 33 -63.41 -56.89 126.30
C ASN A 33 -63.83 -57.73 127.52
N ALA A 34 -63.67 -59.05 127.48
CA ALA A 34 -63.95 -59.92 128.62
C ALA A 34 -63.00 -59.62 129.80
N VAL A 35 -61.71 -59.39 129.51
CA VAL A 35 -60.68 -58.99 130.48
C VAL A 35 -61.00 -57.60 131.04
N ALA A 36 -61.31 -56.64 130.18
CA ALA A 36 -61.58 -55.28 130.62
C ALA A 36 -62.97 -55.12 131.29
N LYS A 37 -63.94 -56.04 131.07
CA LYS A 37 -65.23 -56.13 131.81
C LYS A 37 -65.20 -57.03 133.06
N GLY A 38 -64.08 -57.70 133.35
CA GLY A 38 -63.92 -58.54 134.54
C GLY A 38 -64.72 -59.86 134.54
N SER A 39 -65.26 -60.29 133.39
CA SER A 39 -66.01 -61.54 133.29
C SER A 39 -65.07 -62.74 133.15
N LEU A 40 -65.19 -63.74 134.04
CA LEU A 40 -64.36 -64.95 134.07
C LEU A 40 -64.41 -65.70 132.72
N ALA A 41 -63.25 -65.82 132.07
CA ALA A 41 -63.02 -66.20 130.67
C ALA A 41 -63.43 -67.63 130.25
N ARG A 42 -64.17 -68.37 131.09
CA ARG A 42 -64.38 -69.81 130.90
C ARG A 42 -65.47 -70.20 129.88
N ARG A 43 -66.18 -69.28 129.23
CA ARG A 43 -67.28 -69.62 128.30
C ARG A 43 -67.25 -69.00 126.91
N VAL A 44 -66.18 -68.28 126.51
CA VAL A 44 -66.07 -67.74 125.14
C VAL A 44 -64.65 -67.94 124.62
N GLY A 45 -64.31 -69.19 124.29
CA GLY A 45 -63.10 -69.51 123.52
C GLY A 45 -63.33 -69.21 122.05
N VAL A 46 -62.64 -68.20 121.52
CA VAL A 46 -62.52 -67.97 120.07
C VAL A 46 -61.39 -68.86 119.59
N MET A 47 -61.71 -69.88 118.78
CA MET A 47 -60.71 -70.78 118.23
C MET A 47 -59.71 -70.01 117.36
N SER A 48 -58.42 -70.33 117.50
CA SER A 48 -57.35 -69.74 116.70
C SER A 48 -57.38 -70.22 115.25
N GLU A 49 -56.83 -69.45 114.31
CA GLU A 49 -56.82 -69.82 112.88
C GLU A 49 -55.98 -71.08 112.62
N SER A 50 -55.00 -71.36 113.49
CA SER A 50 -54.28 -72.63 113.53
C SER A 50 -55.14 -73.78 114.04
N GLU A 51 -56.02 -73.55 115.02
CA GLU A 51 -57.00 -74.56 115.45
C GLU A 51 -58.07 -74.79 114.38
N LEU A 52 -58.51 -73.76 113.66
CA LEU A 52 -59.38 -73.89 112.49
C LEU A 52 -58.67 -74.61 111.35
N CYS A 53 -57.39 -74.31 111.09
CA CYS A 53 -56.58 -75.04 110.12
C CYS A 53 -56.41 -76.49 110.55
N ASN A 54 -56.19 -76.80 111.83
CA ASN A 54 -56.07 -78.17 112.32
C ASN A 54 -57.41 -78.91 112.25
N ILE A 55 -58.52 -78.27 112.62
CA ILE A 55 -59.87 -78.84 112.49
C ILE A 55 -60.22 -79.05 111.02
N ARG A 56 -59.86 -78.11 110.14
CA ARG A 56 -59.97 -78.30 108.69
C ARG A 56 -59.06 -79.41 108.21
N HIS A 57 -57.81 -79.49 108.69
CA HIS A 57 -56.88 -80.56 108.33
C HIS A 57 -57.39 -81.93 108.77
N ILE A 58 -58.14 -81.99 109.88
CA ILE A 58 -58.83 -83.20 110.35
C ILE A 58 -60.09 -83.47 109.50
N LEU A 59 -60.84 -82.43 109.08
CA LEU A 59 -62.07 -82.55 108.27
C LEU A 59 -61.82 -82.80 106.78
N THR A 60 -60.69 -82.34 106.24
CA THR A 60 -60.27 -82.45 104.84
C THR A 60 -58.96 -83.22 104.73
N ALA A 61 -58.67 -84.08 105.72
CA ALA A 61 -57.46 -84.91 105.80
C ALA A 61 -57.19 -85.72 104.53
N ASP A 62 -58.23 -86.03 103.76
CA ASP A 62 -58.11 -86.86 102.57
C ASP A 62 -58.15 -86.10 101.23
N GLU A 63 -58.63 -84.84 101.12
CA GLU A 63 -58.54 -84.08 99.84
C GLU A 63 -58.51 -82.54 100.01
N ASP A 64 -57.34 -81.93 99.77
CA ASP A 64 -57.08 -80.48 99.84
C ASP A 64 -57.33 -79.78 98.49
N SER A 65 -58.49 -80.06 97.88
CA SER A 65 -58.82 -79.72 96.48
C SER A 65 -58.75 -78.22 96.14
N TYR A 66 -59.05 -77.35 97.10
CA TYR A 66 -59.08 -75.90 96.89
C TYR A 66 -57.68 -75.29 96.74
N ASN A 67 -56.70 -75.77 97.51
CA ASN A 67 -55.32 -75.29 97.42
C ASN A 67 -54.67 -75.74 96.09
N ALA A 68 -54.97 -76.96 95.64
CA ALA A 68 -54.55 -77.46 94.33
C ALA A 68 -55.13 -76.61 93.18
N TYR A 69 -56.42 -76.26 93.23
CA TYR A 69 -57.06 -75.39 92.23
C TYR A 69 -56.38 -74.02 92.13
N ARG A 70 -56.06 -73.38 93.28
CA ARG A 70 -55.39 -72.08 93.28
C ARG A 70 -53.99 -72.14 92.64
N ARG A 71 -53.19 -73.16 92.97
CA ARG A 71 -51.86 -73.35 92.37
C ARG A 71 -51.93 -73.51 90.86
N HIS A 72 -52.89 -74.32 90.39
CA HIS A 72 -53.13 -74.51 88.96
C HIS A 72 -53.53 -73.21 88.24
N VAL A 73 -54.38 -72.38 88.85
CA VAL A 73 -54.76 -71.07 88.26
C VAL A 73 -53.57 -70.09 88.24
N ASP A 74 -52.74 -70.08 89.28
CA ASP A 74 -51.55 -69.21 89.32
C ASP A 74 -50.47 -69.69 88.32
N GLU A 75 -50.31 -71.01 88.12
CA GLU A 75 -49.47 -71.61 87.07
C GLU A 75 -49.97 -71.22 85.67
N GLN A 76 -51.26 -71.35 85.40
CA GLN A 76 -51.86 -70.92 84.12
C GLN A 76 -51.64 -69.42 83.85
N ARG A 77 -51.75 -68.57 84.87
CA ARG A 77 -51.47 -67.13 84.74
C ARG A 77 -49.98 -66.86 84.47
N ALA A 78 -49.09 -67.60 85.12
CA ALA A 78 -47.65 -67.48 84.90
C ALA A 78 -47.25 -67.93 83.49
N GLU A 79 -47.84 -69.02 82.98
CA GLU A 79 -47.65 -69.51 81.62
C GLU A 79 -48.17 -68.53 80.58
N ALA A 80 -49.38 -68.00 80.76
CA ALA A 80 -49.94 -66.97 79.87
C ALA A 80 -49.09 -65.69 79.86
N SER A 81 -48.50 -65.32 81.00
CA SER A 81 -47.58 -64.19 81.08
C SER A 81 -46.26 -64.47 80.35
N LYS A 82 -45.66 -65.65 80.53
CA LYS A 82 -44.45 -66.07 79.81
C LYS A 82 -44.66 -66.11 78.29
N ALA A 83 -45.79 -66.65 77.84
CA ALA A 83 -46.15 -66.70 76.42
C ALA A 83 -46.27 -65.30 75.82
N ARG A 84 -46.87 -64.34 76.54
CA ARG A 84 -46.94 -62.94 76.09
C ARG A 84 -45.57 -62.26 76.02
N VAL A 85 -44.67 -62.56 76.97
CA VAL A 85 -43.32 -61.97 77.03
C VAL A 85 -42.40 -62.56 75.95
N ALA A 86 -42.63 -63.79 75.50
CA ALA A 86 -41.82 -64.44 74.45
C ALA A 86 -41.81 -63.66 73.13
N ASP A 87 -42.94 -63.03 72.78
CA ASP A 87 -43.09 -62.26 71.54
C ASP A 87 -42.65 -60.79 71.68
N TRP A 88 -42.15 -60.37 72.86
CA TRP A 88 -41.73 -59.00 73.06
C TRP A 88 -40.31 -58.76 72.54
N PRO A 89 -40.13 -57.87 71.55
CA PRO A 89 -38.83 -57.61 70.95
C PRO A 89 -37.89 -56.84 71.90
N ASP A 90 -38.42 -56.20 72.94
CA ASP A 90 -37.67 -55.32 73.83
C ASP A 90 -37.14 -55.98 75.11
N THR A 91 -37.27 -57.31 75.24
CA THR A 91 -36.70 -58.04 76.37
C THR A 91 -35.17 -58.08 76.28
N LEU A 92 -34.50 -58.17 77.44
CA LEU A 92 -33.04 -58.31 77.49
C LEU A 92 -32.55 -59.57 76.73
N GLN A 93 -33.33 -60.66 76.80
CA GLN A 93 -33.03 -61.92 76.11
C GLN A 93 -33.15 -61.77 74.58
N ALA A 94 -34.23 -61.16 74.09
CA ALA A 94 -34.40 -60.90 72.65
C ALA A 94 -33.27 -60.00 72.09
N LYS A 95 -32.82 -58.99 72.86
CA LYS A 95 -31.69 -58.13 72.47
C LYS A 95 -30.36 -58.88 72.43
N GLN A 96 -30.13 -59.79 73.39
CA GLN A 96 -28.94 -60.66 73.37
C GLN A 96 -28.96 -61.63 72.18
N GLU A 97 -30.10 -62.26 71.90
CA GLU A 97 -30.25 -63.14 70.74
C GLU A 97 -30.08 -62.41 69.41
N ALA A 98 -30.67 -61.21 69.27
CA ALA A 98 -30.52 -60.38 68.08
C ALA A 98 -29.05 -59.96 67.87
N PHE A 99 -28.35 -59.59 68.94
CA PHE A 99 -26.92 -59.27 68.89
C PHE A 99 -26.06 -60.48 68.48
N LEU A 100 -26.34 -61.67 69.03
CA LEU A 100 -25.63 -62.90 68.63
C LEU A 100 -25.90 -63.26 67.17
N ARG A 101 -27.16 -63.15 66.70
CA ARG A 101 -27.51 -63.37 65.30
C ARG A 101 -26.81 -62.40 64.36
N LEU A 102 -26.75 -61.12 64.70
CA LEU A 102 -26.00 -60.11 63.92
C LEU A 102 -24.52 -60.46 63.85
N ARG A 103 -23.91 -60.82 64.98
CA ARG A 103 -22.49 -61.20 65.01
C ARG A 103 -22.19 -62.47 64.21
N GLU A 104 -23.11 -63.42 64.18
CA GLU A 104 -23.00 -64.60 63.30
C GLU A 104 -23.16 -64.25 61.82
N GLN A 105 -24.05 -63.32 61.48
CA GLN A 105 -24.22 -62.84 60.12
C GLN A 105 -22.97 -62.09 59.64
N GLU A 106 -22.43 -61.18 60.45
CA GLU A 106 -21.19 -60.46 60.17
C GLU A 106 -20.02 -61.42 59.91
N LYS A 107 -19.85 -62.45 60.76
CA LYS A 107 -18.82 -63.48 60.55
C LYS A 107 -19.02 -64.23 59.23
N LYS A 108 -20.24 -64.62 58.89
CA LYS A 108 -20.55 -65.31 57.62
C LYS A 108 -20.29 -64.40 56.42
N GLU A 109 -20.56 -63.10 56.53
CA GLU A 109 -20.25 -62.14 55.48
C GLU A 109 -18.73 -61.93 55.31
N GLU A 110 -17.98 -61.85 56.41
CA GLU A 110 -16.52 -61.79 56.36
C GLU A 110 -15.90 -63.03 55.72
N GLU A 111 -16.40 -64.22 56.05
CA GLU A 111 -15.98 -65.48 55.43
C GLU A 111 -16.28 -65.49 53.92
N ARG A 112 -17.45 -65.00 53.50
CA ARG A 112 -17.79 -64.85 52.06
C ARG A 112 -16.87 -63.87 51.35
N ARG A 113 -16.57 -62.73 51.97
CA ARG A 113 -15.63 -61.73 51.39
C ARG A 113 -14.23 -62.33 51.26
N LYS A 114 -13.75 -63.04 52.28
CA LYS A 114 -12.45 -63.74 52.23
C LYS A 114 -12.42 -64.80 51.14
N ALA A 115 -13.47 -65.61 51.01
CA ALA A 115 -13.57 -66.62 49.95
C ALA A 115 -13.52 -65.98 48.55
N MET A 116 -14.28 -64.91 48.31
CA MET A 116 -14.27 -64.20 47.03
C MET A 116 -12.89 -63.61 46.70
N LEU A 117 -12.20 -63.03 47.70
CA LEU A 117 -10.83 -62.52 47.49
C LEU A 117 -9.84 -63.63 47.14
N ILE A 118 -9.97 -64.80 47.77
CA ILE A 118 -9.14 -65.97 47.45
C ILE A 118 -9.43 -66.44 46.01
N GLU A 119 -10.70 -66.51 45.61
CA GLU A 119 -11.09 -66.90 44.23
C GLU A 119 -10.56 -65.90 43.19
N LEU A 120 -10.72 -64.59 43.41
CA LEU A 120 -10.21 -63.55 42.51
C LEU A 120 -8.67 -63.57 42.41
N SER A 121 -7.97 -63.76 43.53
CA SER A 121 -6.51 -63.90 43.50
C SER A 121 -6.06 -65.17 42.77
N GLY A 122 -6.82 -66.27 42.89
CA GLY A 122 -6.60 -67.49 42.11
C GLY A 122 -6.77 -67.26 40.61
N GLN A 123 -7.85 -66.60 40.20
CA GLN A 123 -8.09 -66.25 38.79
C GLN A 123 -6.97 -65.37 38.22
N HIS A 124 -6.53 -64.35 38.97
CA HIS A 124 -5.45 -63.47 38.53
C HIS A 124 -4.13 -64.24 38.32
N GLN A 125 -3.79 -65.15 39.25
CA GLN A 125 -2.60 -65.99 39.09
C GLN A 125 -2.70 -66.95 37.89
N GLU A 126 -3.89 -67.48 37.59
CA GLU A 126 -4.11 -68.31 36.40
C GLU A 126 -3.97 -67.51 35.11
N GLU A 127 -4.48 -66.28 35.06
CA GLU A 127 -4.32 -65.38 33.92
C GLU A 127 -2.86 -65.00 33.70
N GLU A 128 -2.12 -64.65 34.75
CA GLU A 128 -0.68 -64.40 34.64
C GLU A 128 0.07 -65.62 34.11
N ARG A 129 -0.28 -66.83 34.58
CA ARG A 129 0.33 -68.07 34.08
C ARG A 129 0.02 -68.26 32.60
N LYS A 130 -1.21 -68.02 32.17
CA LYS A 130 -1.59 -68.09 30.74
C LYS A 130 -0.84 -67.06 29.90
N GLN A 131 -0.70 -65.82 30.37
CA GLN A 131 0.06 -64.78 29.68
C GLN A 131 1.55 -65.15 29.58
N LYS A 132 2.16 -65.63 30.68
CA LYS A 132 3.55 -66.10 30.69
C LYS A 132 3.73 -67.28 29.71
N GLN A 133 2.80 -68.24 29.69
CA GLN A 133 2.82 -69.35 28.74
C GLN A 133 2.68 -68.87 27.29
N ALA A 134 1.75 -67.95 27.01
CA ALA A 134 1.57 -67.38 25.68
C ALA A 134 2.80 -66.61 25.20
N HIS A 135 3.40 -65.81 26.08
CA HIS A 135 4.63 -65.08 25.78
C HIS A 135 5.81 -66.01 25.54
N MET A 136 5.96 -67.08 26.33
CA MET A 136 6.95 -68.12 26.08
C MET A 136 6.70 -68.86 24.76
N ALA A 137 5.44 -69.18 24.44
CA ALA A 137 5.08 -69.79 23.16
C ALA A 137 5.40 -68.87 21.98
N MET A 138 5.13 -67.56 22.09
CA MET A 138 5.50 -66.57 21.09
C MET A 138 7.02 -66.46 20.93
N LYS A 139 7.78 -66.48 22.03
CA LYS A 139 9.25 -66.51 21.98
C LYS A 139 9.78 -67.76 21.29
N LEU A 140 9.27 -68.93 21.62
CA LEU A 140 9.66 -70.18 20.98
C LEU A 140 9.32 -70.17 19.48
N LEU A 141 8.13 -69.68 19.12
CA LEU A 141 7.74 -69.51 17.72
C LEU A 141 8.63 -68.48 17.01
N GLN A 142 9.12 -67.46 17.72
CA GLN A 142 10.11 -66.51 17.21
C GLN A 142 11.54 -67.07 17.14
N GLU A 143 11.87 -68.12 17.87
CA GLU A 143 13.18 -68.79 17.80
C GLU A 143 13.18 -69.93 16.77
N ASP A 144 12.00 -70.39 16.36
CA ASP A 144 11.87 -71.41 15.32
C ASP A 144 12.55 -70.99 14.00
N PRO A 145 13.44 -71.82 13.43
CA PRO A 145 14.16 -71.45 12.22
C PRO A 145 13.22 -71.21 11.03
N ARG A 146 12.07 -71.90 10.97
CA ARG A 146 11.07 -71.69 9.92
C ARG A 146 10.41 -70.31 9.99
N SER A 147 10.15 -69.78 11.19
CA SER A 147 9.58 -68.44 11.35
C SER A 147 10.61 -67.35 11.05
N HIS A 148 11.90 -67.61 11.28
CA HIS A 148 12.98 -66.73 10.81
C HIS A 148 12.95 -66.57 9.29
N HIS A 149 12.75 -67.66 8.55
CA HIS A 149 12.66 -67.59 7.09
C HIS A 149 11.42 -66.79 6.64
N VAL A 150 10.25 -67.04 7.23
CA VAL A 150 9.03 -66.29 6.91
C VAL A 150 9.20 -64.79 7.20
N ARG A 151 9.80 -64.42 8.33
CA ARG A 151 10.10 -63.01 8.65
C ARG A 151 11.12 -62.40 7.69
N SER A 152 12.15 -63.15 7.28
CA SER A 152 13.10 -62.67 6.29
C SER A 152 12.43 -62.43 4.93
N LEU A 153 11.44 -63.26 4.56
CA LEU A 153 10.64 -63.05 3.34
C LEU A 153 9.72 -61.83 3.46
N ILE A 154 9.10 -61.61 4.62
CA ILE A 154 8.28 -60.42 4.87
C ILE A 154 9.13 -59.15 4.78
N LEU A 155 10.29 -59.12 5.45
CA LEU A 155 11.23 -57.99 5.37
C LEU A 155 11.74 -57.76 3.95
N LEU A 156 11.97 -58.83 3.19
CA LEU A 156 12.36 -58.73 1.79
C LEU A 156 11.23 -58.21 0.91
N ASP A 157 9.98 -58.62 1.13
CA ASP A 157 8.80 -58.08 0.43
C ASP A 157 8.58 -56.59 0.75
N GLU A 158 8.74 -56.18 2.00
CA GLU A 158 8.73 -54.77 2.42
C GLU A 158 9.84 -53.98 1.73
N ALA A 159 11.08 -54.51 1.69
CA ALA A 159 12.18 -53.87 1.00
C ALA A 159 11.96 -53.76 -0.53
N ILE A 160 11.30 -54.73 -1.15
CA ILE A 160 10.90 -54.67 -2.57
C ILE A 160 9.88 -53.57 -2.78
N LYS A 161 8.84 -53.49 -1.94
CA LYS A 161 7.82 -52.43 -2.00
C LYS A 161 8.44 -51.04 -1.85
N ASP A 162 9.35 -50.87 -0.91
CA ASP A 162 10.08 -49.62 -0.70
C ASP A 162 10.92 -49.25 -1.92
N ARG A 163 11.57 -50.23 -2.55
CA ARG A 163 12.34 -50.01 -3.78
C ARG A 163 11.45 -49.62 -4.95
N ASP A 164 10.27 -50.23 -5.09
CA ASP A 164 9.31 -49.86 -6.14
C ASP A 164 8.78 -48.44 -5.93
N ALA A 165 8.52 -48.04 -4.68
CA ALA A 165 8.14 -46.67 -4.34
C ALA A 165 9.27 -45.68 -4.70
N GLN A 166 10.53 -46.00 -4.38
CA GLN A 166 11.68 -45.17 -4.76
C GLN A 166 11.83 -45.05 -6.28
N LEU A 167 11.62 -46.15 -7.03
CA LEU A 167 11.65 -46.13 -8.49
C LEU A 167 10.52 -45.27 -9.07
N ALA A 168 9.32 -45.34 -8.50
CA ALA A 168 8.18 -44.51 -8.90
C ALA A 168 8.45 -43.03 -8.66
N VAL A 169 8.99 -42.66 -7.49
CA VAL A 169 9.39 -41.27 -7.19
C VAL A 169 10.47 -40.81 -8.15
N LYS A 170 11.51 -41.62 -8.40
CA LYS A 170 12.57 -41.29 -9.36
C LYS A 170 12.03 -41.10 -10.77
N ALA A 171 11.04 -41.89 -11.19
CA ALA A 171 10.39 -41.73 -12.49
C ALA A 171 9.57 -40.44 -12.57
N GLN A 172 8.88 -40.03 -11.50
CA GLN A 172 8.17 -38.74 -11.44
C GLN A 172 9.14 -37.56 -11.49
N VAL A 173 10.25 -37.61 -10.75
CA VAL A 173 11.29 -36.58 -10.78
C VAL A 173 11.87 -36.44 -12.18
N LYS A 174 12.23 -37.55 -12.84
CA LYS A 174 12.70 -37.52 -14.23
C LYS A 174 11.71 -36.90 -15.20
N LYS A 175 10.41 -37.23 -15.08
CA LYS A 175 9.37 -36.61 -15.92
C LYS A 175 9.28 -35.10 -15.68
N ALA A 176 9.36 -34.67 -14.43
CA ALA A 176 9.35 -33.25 -14.08
C ALA A 176 10.60 -32.52 -14.63
N GLU A 177 11.78 -33.13 -14.55
CA GLU A 177 13.01 -32.61 -15.13
C GLU A 177 12.92 -32.51 -16.67
N GLU A 178 12.39 -33.53 -17.34
CA GLU A 178 12.17 -33.51 -18.80
C GLU A 178 11.16 -32.43 -19.21
N GLU A 179 10.10 -32.23 -18.44
CA GLU A 179 9.14 -31.13 -18.67
C GLU A 179 9.78 -29.76 -18.47
N GLN A 180 10.62 -29.59 -17.44
CA GLN A 180 11.38 -28.36 -17.22
C GLN A 180 12.35 -28.10 -18.37
N GLN A 181 13.13 -29.11 -18.79
CA GLN A 181 14.03 -28.98 -19.93
C GLN A 181 13.30 -28.63 -21.24
N LYS A 182 12.11 -29.22 -21.47
CA LYS A 182 11.27 -28.85 -22.62
C LYS A 182 10.83 -27.39 -22.54
N ARG A 183 10.37 -26.92 -21.37
CA ARG A 183 10.00 -25.51 -21.17
C ARG A 183 11.18 -24.57 -21.37
N GLU A 184 12.36 -24.92 -20.87
CA GLU A 184 13.59 -24.14 -21.06
C GLU A 184 13.97 -24.07 -22.55
N GLN A 185 13.89 -25.19 -23.27
CA GLN A 185 14.10 -25.22 -24.72
C GLN A 185 13.07 -24.39 -25.48
N GLU A 186 11.79 -24.48 -25.11
CA GLU A 186 10.72 -23.66 -25.69
C GLU A 186 10.98 -22.15 -25.47
N ILE A 187 11.40 -21.75 -24.27
CA ILE A 187 11.76 -20.37 -23.94
C ILE A 187 12.99 -19.90 -24.75
N LEU A 188 14.01 -20.75 -24.90
CA LEU A 188 15.18 -20.44 -25.71
C LEU A 188 14.82 -20.26 -27.19
N MET A 189 13.97 -21.15 -27.72
CA MET A 189 13.52 -21.09 -29.11
C MET A 189 12.59 -19.89 -29.36
N SER A 190 11.69 -19.58 -28.42
CA SER A 190 10.83 -18.38 -28.51
C SER A 190 11.67 -17.11 -28.40
N GLY A 191 12.63 -17.06 -27.48
CA GLY A 191 13.55 -15.92 -27.33
C GLY A 191 14.39 -15.66 -28.57
N ALA A 192 14.87 -16.73 -29.25
CA ALA A 192 15.57 -16.60 -30.52
C ALA A 192 14.65 -16.07 -31.63
N HIS A 193 13.40 -16.53 -31.69
CA HIS A 193 12.42 -16.02 -32.66
C HIS A 193 12.08 -14.54 -32.42
N ASP A 194 11.89 -14.15 -31.16
CA ASP A 194 11.62 -12.76 -30.77
C ASP A 194 12.80 -11.84 -31.12
N HIS A 195 14.04 -12.31 -30.97
CA HIS A 195 15.22 -11.55 -31.38
C HIS A 195 15.25 -11.34 -32.90
N ILE A 196 14.97 -12.38 -33.68
CA ILE A 196 14.90 -12.30 -35.15
C ILE A 196 13.78 -11.34 -35.58
N LEU A 197 12.61 -11.40 -34.94
CA LEU A 197 11.49 -10.50 -35.22
C LEU A 197 11.84 -9.04 -34.92
N LYS A 198 12.47 -8.77 -33.77
CA LYS A 198 12.94 -7.42 -33.40
C LYS A 198 13.96 -6.89 -34.40
N GLU A 199 14.95 -7.69 -34.80
CA GLU A 199 15.92 -7.29 -35.81
C GLU A 199 15.27 -6.99 -37.17
N GLN A 200 14.27 -7.78 -37.58
CA GLN A 200 13.53 -7.52 -38.82
C GLN A 200 12.72 -6.23 -38.72
N GLN A 201 12.02 -6.00 -37.60
CA GLN A 201 11.29 -4.76 -37.34
C GLN A 201 12.24 -3.55 -37.40
N GLU A 202 13.39 -3.61 -36.74
CA GLU A 202 14.39 -2.52 -36.81
C GLU A 202 14.89 -2.27 -38.24
N LYS A 203 15.07 -3.33 -39.05
CA LYS A 203 15.44 -3.19 -40.46
C LYS A 203 14.33 -2.47 -41.24
N TYR A 204 13.07 -2.87 -41.05
CA TYR A 204 11.94 -2.20 -41.70
C TYR A 204 11.80 -0.74 -41.26
N ASP A 205 12.00 -0.44 -39.98
CA ASP A 205 11.96 0.94 -39.46
C ASP A 205 13.08 1.80 -40.06
N ARG A 206 14.30 1.25 -40.22
CA ARG A 206 15.40 1.96 -40.88
C ARG A 206 15.07 2.24 -42.34
N ILE A 207 14.53 1.25 -43.05
CA ILE A 207 14.10 1.42 -44.45
C ILE A 207 12.99 2.47 -44.55
N ALA A 208 11.99 2.44 -43.67
CA ALA A 208 10.91 3.42 -43.64
C ALA A 208 11.43 4.84 -43.45
N ARG A 209 12.33 5.06 -42.48
CA ARG A 209 12.98 6.37 -42.27
C ARG A 209 13.78 6.81 -43.50
N GLU A 210 14.50 5.90 -44.14
CA GLU A 210 15.27 6.22 -45.36
C GLU A 210 14.35 6.60 -46.53
N VAL A 211 13.23 5.90 -46.69
CA VAL A 211 12.19 6.22 -47.68
C VAL A 211 11.58 7.58 -47.39
N ASP A 212 11.26 7.89 -46.13
CA ASP A 212 10.72 9.20 -45.73
C ASP A 212 11.71 10.33 -46.01
N LEU A 213 13.01 10.14 -45.71
CA LEU A 213 14.05 11.11 -46.03
C LEU A 213 14.19 11.33 -47.54
N LYS A 214 14.17 10.25 -48.33
CA LYS A 214 14.20 10.32 -49.80
C LYS A 214 12.95 11.02 -50.36
N ASN A 215 11.78 10.74 -49.82
CA ASN A 215 10.52 11.38 -50.21
C ASN A 215 10.53 12.87 -49.87
N ASN A 216 10.99 13.26 -48.68
CA ASN A 216 11.14 14.66 -48.28
C ASN A 216 12.12 15.39 -49.21
N HIS A 217 13.25 14.75 -49.57
CA HIS A 217 14.19 15.32 -50.53
C HIS A 217 13.57 15.49 -51.92
N LEU A 218 12.80 14.51 -52.40
CA LEU A 218 12.07 14.62 -53.67
C LEU A 218 11.02 15.75 -53.63
N GLN A 219 10.30 15.91 -52.52
CA GLN A 219 9.36 17.03 -52.35
C GLN A 219 10.06 18.39 -52.39
N GLN A 220 11.22 18.52 -51.75
CA GLN A 220 12.05 19.73 -51.83
C GLN A 220 12.52 20.01 -53.26
N MET A 221 12.99 18.99 -53.99
CA MET A 221 13.37 19.15 -55.40
C MET A 221 12.18 19.55 -56.27
N MET A 222 11.01 18.95 -56.06
CA MET A 222 9.78 19.32 -56.77
C MET A 222 9.38 20.77 -56.51
N PHE A 223 9.53 21.23 -55.26
CA PHE A 223 9.31 22.63 -54.88
C PHE A 223 10.29 23.56 -55.60
N GLN A 224 11.59 23.27 -55.59
CA GLN A 224 12.60 24.05 -56.32
C GLN A 224 12.34 24.10 -57.84
N ILE A 225 11.89 22.99 -58.44
CA ILE A 225 11.49 22.95 -59.85
C ILE A 225 10.30 23.87 -60.09
N ALA A 226 9.29 23.85 -59.20
CA ALA A 226 8.13 24.71 -59.30
C ALA A 226 8.51 26.20 -59.16
N GLU A 227 9.41 26.56 -58.23
CA GLU A 227 9.94 27.91 -58.09
C GLU A 227 10.68 28.36 -59.35
N ARG A 228 11.55 27.51 -59.92
CA ARG A 228 12.24 27.82 -61.19
C ARG A 228 11.25 28.04 -62.33
N LYS A 229 10.16 27.27 -62.40
CA LYS A 229 9.10 27.49 -63.39
C LYS A 229 8.38 28.82 -63.18
N LYS A 230 8.08 29.20 -61.92
CA LYS A 230 7.50 30.50 -61.59
C LYS A 230 8.42 31.65 -61.98
N LEU A 231 9.72 31.58 -61.63
CA LEU A 231 10.70 32.59 -62.02
C LEU A 231 10.83 32.72 -63.55
N LYS A 232 10.78 31.59 -64.28
CA LYS A 232 10.75 31.62 -65.75
C LYS A 232 9.46 32.23 -66.32
N ALA A 233 8.33 32.06 -65.65
CA ALA A 233 7.07 32.69 -66.06
C ALA A 233 7.16 34.21 -65.83
N LEU A 234 7.60 34.64 -64.65
CA LEU A 234 7.85 36.05 -64.33
C LEU A 234 8.82 36.68 -65.33
N SER A 235 9.95 36.04 -65.65
CA SER A 235 10.89 36.58 -66.64
C SER A 235 10.31 36.70 -68.06
N LYS A 236 9.31 35.87 -68.39
CA LYS A 236 8.60 35.99 -69.67
C LYS A 236 7.62 37.14 -69.64
N ASP A 237 6.91 37.33 -68.53
CA ASP A 237 6.00 38.44 -68.31
C ASP A 237 6.81 39.76 -68.34
N ASP A 238 7.94 39.84 -67.63
CA ASP A 238 8.88 40.97 -67.67
C ASP A 238 9.37 41.25 -69.11
N ALA A 239 9.65 40.22 -69.90
CA ALA A 239 10.06 40.37 -71.30
C ALA A 239 8.92 40.83 -72.22
N ILE A 240 7.66 40.52 -71.89
CA ILE A 240 6.49 41.04 -72.59
C ILE A 240 6.26 42.50 -72.22
N GLU A 241 6.38 42.85 -70.95
CA GLU A 241 6.27 44.23 -70.47
C GLU A 241 7.37 45.12 -71.09
N ALA A 242 8.62 44.65 -71.12
CA ALA A 242 9.72 45.36 -71.78
C ALA A 242 9.47 45.58 -73.29
N LYS A 243 8.83 44.62 -73.98
CA LYS A 243 8.45 44.79 -75.39
C LYS A 243 7.32 45.80 -75.56
N ARG A 244 6.32 45.79 -74.68
CA ARG A 244 5.25 46.80 -74.70
C ARG A 244 5.79 48.20 -74.44
N ALA A 245 6.68 48.34 -73.46
CA ALA A 245 7.35 49.61 -73.18
C ALA A 245 8.18 50.09 -74.38
N ALA A 246 8.91 49.18 -75.05
CA ALA A 246 9.64 49.53 -76.26
C ALA A 246 8.71 49.92 -77.44
N GLU A 247 7.57 49.25 -77.61
CA GLU A 247 6.57 49.60 -78.62
C GLU A 247 5.90 50.96 -78.32
N GLU A 248 5.65 51.28 -77.04
CA GLU A 248 5.15 52.59 -76.60
C GLU A 248 6.19 53.70 -76.85
N GLU A 249 7.46 53.48 -76.49
CA GLU A 249 8.55 54.43 -76.80
C GLU A 249 8.74 54.62 -78.32
N GLU A 250 8.63 53.57 -79.13
CA GLU A 250 8.69 53.69 -80.60
C GLU A 250 7.51 54.51 -81.15
N GLN A 251 6.30 54.35 -80.59
CA GLN A 251 5.13 55.14 -80.97
C GLN A 251 5.28 56.60 -80.57
N GLU A 252 5.70 56.89 -79.34
CA GLU A 252 6.00 58.25 -78.87
C GLU A 252 7.06 58.92 -79.75
N ASN A 253 8.16 58.21 -80.05
CA ASN A 253 9.22 58.73 -80.92
C ASN A 253 8.72 59.01 -82.36
N LEU A 254 7.82 58.16 -82.90
CA LEU A 254 7.22 58.41 -84.22
C LEU A 254 6.29 59.61 -84.20
N GLU A 255 5.50 59.80 -83.13
CA GLU A 255 4.65 60.99 -82.94
C GLU A 255 5.50 62.26 -82.84
N GLU A 256 6.56 62.25 -82.03
CA GLU A 256 7.51 63.34 -81.92
C GLU A 256 8.20 63.64 -83.26
N PHE A 257 8.62 62.61 -84.01
CA PHE A 257 9.21 62.78 -85.33
C PHE A 257 8.22 63.38 -86.33
N MET A 258 6.96 62.95 -86.32
CA MET A 258 5.92 63.49 -87.19
C MET A 258 5.59 64.94 -86.86
N ASP A 259 5.58 65.31 -85.58
CA ASP A 259 5.40 66.69 -85.14
C ASP A 259 6.60 67.57 -85.47
N MET A 260 7.82 67.05 -85.32
CA MET A 260 9.03 67.73 -85.80
C MET A 260 9.01 67.93 -87.32
N ARG A 261 8.53 66.93 -88.08
CA ARG A 261 8.39 67.06 -89.54
C ARG A 261 7.34 68.09 -89.93
N LYS A 262 6.22 68.19 -89.21
CA LYS A 262 5.22 69.26 -89.42
C LYS A 262 5.85 70.64 -89.16
N LYS A 263 6.54 70.80 -88.02
CA LYS A 263 7.27 72.04 -87.68
C LYS A 263 8.32 72.40 -88.74
N MET A 264 9.10 71.42 -89.22
CA MET A 264 10.09 71.63 -90.27
C MET A 264 9.43 71.99 -91.61
N ALA A 265 8.28 71.39 -91.96
CA ALA A 265 7.54 71.76 -93.16
C ALA A 265 6.96 73.19 -93.08
N GLU A 266 6.54 73.63 -91.90
CA GLU A 266 6.13 75.02 -91.64
C GLU A 266 7.31 75.99 -91.75
N VAL A 267 8.45 75.64 -91.14
CA VAL A 267 9.70 76.39 -91.26
C VAL A 267 10.17 76.44 -92.70
N ASP A 268 10.11 75.35 -93.47
CA ASP A 268 10.49 75.32 -94.88
C ASP A 268 9.56 76.15 -95.76
N LYS A 269 8.25 76.16 -95.48
CA LYS A 269 7.29 77.06 -96.15
C LYS A 269 7.64 78.53 -95.87
N TYR A 270 7.97 78.86 -94.62
CA TYR A 270 8.42 80.19 -94.22
C TYR A 270 9.77 80.56 -94.86
N ASN A 271 10.73 79.63 -94.88
CA ASN A 271 12.03 79.85 -95.50
C ASN A 271 11.92 80.02 -97.01
N ARG A 272 11.03 79.28 -97.68
CA ARG A 272 10.74 79.46 -99.11
C ARG A 272 10.09 80.80 -99.42
N SER A 273 9.27 81.36 -98.53
CA SER A 273 8.68 82.69 -98.74
C SER A 273 9.69 83.84 -98.56
N ILE A 274 10.77 83.61 -97.82
CA ILE A 274 11.87 84.57 -97.60
C ILE A 274 13.06 84.32 -98.53
N ALA A 275 13.17 83.14 -99.12
CA ALA A 275 14.28 82.75 -99.99
C ALA A 275 14.38 83.68 -101.20
N LYS A 276 15.46 84.48 -101.23
CA LYS A 276 15.77 85.35 -102.37
C LYS A 276 16.17 84.49 -103.58
N PRO A 277 15.78 84.89 -104.81
CA PRO A 277 16.18 84.17 -106.01
C PRO A 277 17.71 84.16 -106.18
N PRO A 278 18.29 83.14 -106.84
CA PRO A 278 19.73 83.00 -106.96
C PRO A 278 20.34 84.20 -107.70
N LEU A 279 21.21 84.95 -107.01
CA LEU A 279 21.97 86.06 -107.58
C LEU A 279 22.91 85.57 -108.70
N SER A 280 22.96 86.34 -109.79
CA SER A 280 23.89 86.20 -110.91
C SER A 280 25.35 86.21 -110.44
N LYS A 281 26.28 85.57 -111.17
CA LYS A 281 27.71 85.44 -110.81
C LYS A 281 28.34 86.79 -110.43
N HIS A 282 27.97 87.87 -111.13
CA HIS A 282 28.44 89.23 -110.82
C HIS A 282 27.89 89.76 -109.49
N GLY A 283 26.61 89.48 -109.18
CA GLY A 283 26.00 89.88 -107.90
C GLY A 283 26.64 89.19 -106.70
N ARG A 284 27.01 87.91 -106.85
CA ARG A 284 27.74 87.17 -105.80
C ARG A 284 29.13 87.76 -105.52
N LEU A 285 29.82 88.25 -106.56
CA LEU A 285 31.15 88.84 -106.39
C LEU A 285 31.08 90.18 -105.64
N LEU A 286 30.08 91.02 -105.95
CA LEU A 286 29.85 92.28 -105.25
C LEU A 286 29.43 92.10 -103.78
N GLU A 287 28.59 91.10 -103.48
CA GLU A 287 28.27 90.77 -102.09
C GLU A 287 29.47 90.21 -101.34
N ARG A 288 30.35 89.45 -102.01
CA ARG A 288 31.58 88.92 -101.41
C ARG A 288 32.53 90.05 -101.01
N ILE A 289 32.79 91.00 -101.90
CA ILE A 289 33.62 92.17 -101.60
C ILE A 289 33.05 92.96 -100.40
N LYS A 290 31.73 93.17 -100.35
CA LYS A 290 31.09 93.85 -99.21
C LYS A 290 31.14 93.04 -97.91
N ARG A 291 31.09 91.71 -97.98
CA ARG A 291 31.26 90.86 -96.80
C ARG A 291 32.71 90.87 -96.31
N ASP A 292 33.68 90.73 -97.20
CA ASP A 292 35.09 90.76 -96.86
C ASP A 292 35.46 92.10 -96.16
N GLU A 293 34.93 93.24 -96.64
CA GLU A 293 35.09 94.55 -95.99
C GLU A 293 34.44 94.67 -94.59
N LEU A 294 33.36 93.93 -94.35
CA LEU A 294 32.70 93.89 -93.04
C LEU A 294 33.42 92.93 -92.09
N GLU A 295 33.87 91.79 -92.61
CA GLU A 295 34.62 90.79 -91.85
C GLU A 295 35.98 91.33 -91.38
N GLU A 296 36.71 92.12 -92.19
CA GLU A 296 37.93 92.80 -91.74
C GLU A 296 37.68 93.82 -90.61
N LYS A 297 36.55 94.54 -90.67
CA LYS A 297 36.13 95.47 -89.60
C LYS A 297 35.69 94.75 -88.33
N GLU A 298 35.12 93.56 -88.44
CA GLU A 298 34.77 92.72 -87.29
C GLU A 298 36.01 92.05 -86.69
N HIS A 299 36.95 91.58 -87.51
CA HIS A 299 38.18 90.95 -87.04
C HIS A 299 39.05 91.93 -86.23
N SER A 300 39.19 93.17 -86.71
CA SER A 300 39.89 94.23 -85.97
C SER A 300 39.21 94.59 -84.64
N ARG A 301 37.88 94.56 -84.56
CA ARG A 301 37.15 94.73 -83.28
C ARG A 301 37.34 93.56 -82.34
N GLN A 302 37.38 92.33 -82.86
CA GLN A 302 37.60 91.12 -82.07
C GLN A 302 39.03 91.04 -81.53
N GLU A 303 40.04 91.48 -82.31
CA GLU A 303 41.42 91.57 -81.84
C GLU A 303 41.57 92.58 -80.70
N GLN A 304 40.93 93.74 -80.80
CA GLN A 304 40.89 94.73 -79.70
C GLN A 304 40.21 94.17 -78.44
N ALA A 305 39.07 93.47 -78.59
CA ALA A 305 38.39 92.83 -77.48
C ALA A 305 39.21 91.70 -76.83
N LEU A 306 39.98 90.94 -77.62
CA LEU A 306 40.89 89.91 -77.10
C LEU A 306 42.07 90.50 -76.33
N GLU A 307 42.60 91.66 -76.74
CA GLU A 307 43.64 92.36 -75.98
C GLU A 307 43.11 92.91 -74.64
N GLU A 308 41.90 93.46 -74.62
CA GLU A 308 41.24 93.90 -73.39
C GLU A 308 40.97 92.71 -72.44
N ALA A 309 40.44 91.60 -72.96
CA ALA A 309 40.23 90.38 -72.17
C ALA A 309 41.54 89.81 -71.60
N LYS A 310 42.65 89.87 -72.35
CA LYS A 310 43.98 89.45 -71.85
C LYS A 310 44.47 90.36 -70.70
N LYS A 311 44.19 91.67 -70.75
CA LYS A 311 44.51 92.61 -69.65
C LYS A 311 43.67 92.30 -68.42
N ASP A 312 42.37 92.03 -68.58
CA ASP A 312 41.47 91.66 -67.48
C ASP A 312 41.84 90.34 -66.82
N ILE A 313 42.23 89.33 -67.60
CA ILE A 313 42.68 88.05 -67.06
C ILE A 313 43.96 88.22 -66.23
N LYS A 314 44.93 89.03 -66.69
CA LYS A 314 46.15 89.33 -65.93
C LYS A 314 45.82 90.04 -64.61
N ALA A 315 44.95 91.05 -64.63
CA ALA A 315 44.49 91.74 -63.42
C ALA A 315 43.76 90.81 -62.44
N ARG A 316 42.96 89.85 -62.95
CA ARG A 316 42.28 88.85 -62.12
C ARG A 316 43.25 87.86 -61.46
N ILE A 317 44.32 87.48 -62.15
CA ILE A 317 45.38 86.64 -61.59
C ILE A 317 46.13 87.38 -60.48
N GLU A 318 46.46 88.66 -60.68
CA GLU A 318 47.11 89.50 -59.67
C GLU A 318 46.25 89.63 -58.40
N ARG A 319 44.95 89.95 -58.54
CA ARG A 319 44.03 90.00 -57.39
C ARG A 319 43.92 88.66 -56.64
N LYS A 320 43.96 87.53 -57.36
CA LYS A 320 43.95 86.20 -56.71
C LYS A 320 45.24 85.95 -55.93
N ARG A 321 46.40 86.40 -56.44
CA ARG A 321 47.68 86.31 -55.72
C ARG A 321 47.66 87.17 -54.45
N GLU A 322 47.20 88.42 -54.56
CA GLU A 322 47.06 89.30 -53.39
C GLU A 322 46.09 88.74 -52.34
N TYR A 323 44.96 88.14 -52.77
CA TYR A 323 44.02 87.50 -51.86
C TYR A 323 44.64 86.27 -51.18
N PHE A 324 45.38 85.45 -51.93
CA PHE A 324 46.09 84.29 -51.37
C PHE A 324 47.14 84.70 -50.34
N GLU A 325 47.92 85.75 -50.60
CA GLU A 325 48.90 86.26 -49.63
C GLU A 325 48.22 86.79 -48.35
N ARG A 326 47.13 87.55 -48.49
CA ARG A 326 46.34 88.01 -47.33
C ARG A 326 45.75 86.83 -46.52
N ALA A 327 45.25 85.80 -47.19
CA ALA A 327 44.74 84.60 -46.53
C ALA A 327 45.86 83.83 -45.80
N LYS A 328 47.05 83.75 -46.41
CA LYS A 328 48.23 83.15 -45.79
C LYS A 328 48.66 83.92 -44.53
N GLU A 329 48.67 85.25 -44.56
CA GLU A 329 48.97 86.07 -43.38
C GLU A 329 47.96 85.88 -42.24
N ILE A 330 46.67 85.72 -42.55
CA ILE A 330 45.63 85.42 -41.56
C ILE A 330 45.85 84.05 -40.93
N SER A 331 46.20 83.03 -41.73
CA SER A 331 46.49 81.68 -41.23
C SER A 331 47.75 81.63 -40.35
N HIS A 332 48.81 82.38 -40.67
CA HIS A 332 50.00 82.46 -39.82
C HIS A 332 49.70 83.10 -38.47
N LYS A 333 48.87 84.16 -38.44
CA LYS A 333 48.43 84.79 -37.18
C LYS A 333 47.56 83.85 -36.32
N ALA A 334 46.74 83.00 -36.94
CA ALA A 334 45.97 81.97 -36.22
C ALA A 334 46.87 80.86 -35.67
N PHE A 335 47.87 80.41 -36.44
CA PHE A 335 48.84 79.41 -36.01
C PHE A 335 49.73 79.90 -34.84
N GLU A 336 50.16 81.16 -34.84
CA GLU A 336 50.90 81.75 -33.72
C GLU A 336 50.05 81.89 -32.45
N ALA A 337 48.73 82.06 -32.58
CA ALA A 337 47.80 82.08 -31.45
C ALA A 337 47.59 80.66 -30.85
N GLU A 338 47.46 79.63 -31.69
CA GLU A 338 47.37 78.23 -31.26
C GLU A 338 48.68 77.70 -30.65
N HIS A 339 49.83 78.14 -31.17
CA HIS A 339 51.14 77.73 -30.67
C HIS A 339 51.48 78.34 -29.29
N ARG A 340 50.88 79.50 -28.93
CA ARG A 340 50.98 80.09 -27.59
C ARG A 340 50.02 79.43 -26.57
N ALA A 341 48.90 78.89 -27.02
CA ALA A 341 47.95 78.15 -26.17
C ALA A 341 48.43 76.74 -25.80
N THR A 342 49.28 76.13 -26.63
CA THR A 342 49.76 74.74 -26.47
C THR A 342 51.01 74.57 -25.58
N GLN A 343 51.68 75.66 -25.16
CA GLN A 343 52.82 75.59 -24.23
C GLN A 343 52.43 75.50 -22.74
N GLN A 344 51.15 75.69 -22.39
CA GLN A 344 50.66 75.59 -21.00
C GLN A 344 50.12 74.19 -20.62
N ILE A 345 50.05 73.23 -21.55
CA ILE A 345 49.36 71.92 -21.37
C ILE A 345 50.35 70.74 -21.22
N ALA A 346 51.67 70.97 -21.36
CA ALA A 346 52.68 69.89 -21.34
C ALA A 346 53.16 69.46 -19.94
N GLN A 347 52.63 70.03 -18.85
CA GLN A 347 53.03 69.70 -17.49
C GLN A 347 51.83 69.28 -16.66
N THR A 348 51.47 68.01 -16.80
CA THR A 348 50.77 67.11 -15.88
C THR A 348 49.89 66.22 -16.77
N GLN A 349 50.25 64.96 -16.89
CA GLN A 349 49.62 63.97 -16.02
C GLN A 349 48.10 64.06 -16.12
N ASP A 350 47.41 63.08 -16.64
CA ASP A 350 47.80 61.74 -17.01
C ASP A 350 46.69 61.36 -17.98
N VAL A 351 46.97 60.80 -19.16
CA VAL A 351 47.10 59.34 -19.38
C VAL A 351 45.87 58.52 -18.91
N PHE A 352 45.01 59.07 -18.06
CA PHE A 352 43.78 58.50 -17.55
C PHE A 352 42.55 58.85 -18.42
N GLU A 353 42.39 60.10 -18.86
CA GLU A 353 41.17 60.56 -19.55
C GLU A 353 40.96 59.96 -20.95
N LYS A 354 42.05 59.57 -21.63
CA LYS A 354 41.97 58.98 -22.98
C LYS A 354 41.45 57.55 -23.01
N ARG A 355 41.45 56.81 -21.88
CA ARG A 355 40.86 55.45 -21.81
C ARG A 355 39.42 55.43 -21.34
N TRP A 356 38.97 56.45 -20.61
CA TRP A 356 37.59 56.53 -20.11
C TRP A 356 36.60 56.96 -21.19
N THR A 357 37.01 57.90 -22.06
CA THR A 357 36.16 58.48 -23.11
C THR A 357 35.86 57.53 -24.27
N ASP A 358 36.74 56.58 -24.57
CA ASP A 358 36.59 55.66 -25.71
C ASP A 358 35.59 54.50 -25.45
N MET A 359 35.30 54.19 -24.18
CA MET A 359 34.35 53.13 -23.81
C MET A 359 32.92 53.65 -23.67
N VAL A 360 32.74 54.84 -23.07
CA VAL A 360 31.42 55.47 -22.93
C VAL A 360 30.89 55.97 -24.28
N GLY A 361 31.77 56.42 -25.19
CA GLY A 361 31.39 56.82 -26.54
C GLY A 361 30.82 55.67 -27.40
N ARG A 362 31.30 54.43 -27.21
CA ARG A 362 30.80 53.26 -27.97
C ARG A 362 29.45 52.77 -27.50
N MET A 363 29.19 52.81 -26.19
CA MET A 363 27.87 52.44 -25.65
C MET A 363 26.78 53.46 -25.97
N ALA A 364 27.11 54.75 -25.98
CA ALA A 364 26.16 55.80 -26.37
C ALA A 364 25.79 55.73 -27.88
N ALA A 365 26.75 55.40 -28.75
CA ALA A 365 26.50 55.26 -30.18
C ALA A 365 25.61 54.05 -30.53
N ASP A 366 25.76 52.93 -29.83
CA ASP A 366 24.95 51.72 -30.06
C ASP A 366 23.51 51.84 -29.53
N ASP A 367 23.32 52.53 -28.40
CA ASP A 367 21.97 52.76 -27.83
C ASP A 367 21.15 53.79 -28.64
N ASP A 368 21.80 54.80 -29.22
CA ASP A 368 21.13 55.76 -30.11
C ASP A 368 20.75 55.13 -31.47
N ALA A 369 21.59 54.24 -32.02
CA ALA A 369 21.26 53.49 -33.24
C ALA A 369 20.06 52.54 -33.06
N ARG A 370 19.97 51.85 -31.91
CA ARG A 370 18.83 50.98 -31.58
C ARG A 370 17.54 51.76 -31.36
N LYS A 371 17.62 52.95 -30.74
CA LYS A 371 16.45 53.82 -30.55
C LYS A 371 15.95 54.40 -31.88
N GLN A 372 16.83 54.74 -32.83
CA GLN A 372 16.42 55.22 -34.15
C GLN A 372 15.72 54.14 -34.98
N GLN A 373 16.21 52.89 -34.98
CA GLN A 373 15.55 51.78 -35.69
C GLN A 373 14.15 51.46 -35.13
N MET A 374 13.99 51.48 -33.81
CA MET A 374 12.69 51.25 -33.15
C MET A 374 11.68 52.37 -33.41
N VAL A 375 12.14 53.62 -33.60
CA VAL A 375 11.28 54.76 -33.96
C VAL A 375 10.88 54.70 -35.43
N GLU A 376 11.77 54.29 -36.34
CA GLU A 376 11.47 54.15 -37.77
C GLU A 376 10.51 52.99 -38.07
N GLU A 377 10.65 51.85 -37.40
CA GLU A 377 9.72 50.73 -37.54
C GLU A 377 8.32 51.05 -36.97
N ARG A 378 8.26 51.80 -35.86
CA ARG A 378 6.99 52.30 -35.33
C ARG A 378 6.34 53.33 -36.26
N ARG A 379 7.13 54.17 -36.93
CA ARG A 379 6.63 55.17 -37.88
C ARG A 379 6.10 54.54 -39.17
N ARG A 380 6.77 53.52 -39.72
CA ARG A 380 6.29 52.76 -40.90
C ARG A 380 4.99 52.00 -40.60
N LYS A 381 4.91 51.32 -39.45
CA LYS A 381 3.68 50.62 -39.03
C LYS A 381 2.53 51.60 -38.75
N ALA A 382 2.82 52.78 -38.21
CA ALA A 382 1.82 53.83 -37.99
C ALA A 382 1.35 54.50 -39.29
N GLU A 383 2.22 54.64 -40.31
CA GLU A 383 1.86 55.16 -41.64
C GLU A 383 1.02 54.15 -42.45
N GLU A 384 1.33 52.85 -42.39
CA GLU A 384 0.50 51.81 -43.02
C GLU A 384 -0.87 51.66 -42.35
N LEU A 385 -0.94 51.81 -41.02
CA LEU A 385 -2.21 51.83 -40.30
C LEU A 385 -3.01 53.10 -40.59
N ARG A 386 -2.38 54.28 -40.67
CA ARG A 386 -3.05 55.54 -41.02
C ARG A 386 -3.56 55.57 -42.46
N ARG A 387 -2.83 54.99 -43.41
CA ARG A 387 -3.29 54.82 -44.81
C ARG A 387 -4.49 53.87 -44.92
N ARG A 388 -4.59 52.85 -44.04
CA ARG A 388 -5.77 51.96 -43.97
C ARG A 388 -6.98 52.58 -43.25
N THR A 389 -6.77 53.47 -42.29
CA THR A 389 -7.87 54.10 -41.52
C THR A 389 -8.46 55.35 -42.17
N MET A 390 -7.73 56.05 -43.07
CA MET A 390 -8.20 57.29 -43.72
C MET A 390 -8.89 57.07 -45.07
N GLY A 391 -9.03 55.84 -45.57
CA GLY A 391 -9.85 55.55 -46.75
C GLY A 391 -9.37 56.17 -48.07
N GLU A 392 -8.09 56.55 -48.19
CA GLU A 392 -7.49 57.09 -49.43
C GLU A 392 -6.68 56.02 -50.18
N VAL A 393 -7.32 54.91 -50.53
CA VAL A 393 -7.03 54.23 -51.80
C VAL A 393 -8.39 53.83 -52.35
N GLU A 394 -8.72 54.38 -53.52
CA GLU A 394 -9.95 54.06 -54.23
C GLU A 394 -10.11 52.55 -54.37
N PRO A 395 -11.33 52.02 -54.22
CA PRO A 395 -11.65 50.69 -54.70
C PRO A 395 -11.54 50.72 -56.22
N GLU A 396 -10.44 50.20 -56.77
CA GLU A 396 -10.47 49.77 -58.16
C GLU A 396 -11.58 48.73 -58.30
N VAL A 397 -12.63 49.19 -58.97
CA VAL A 397 -13.66 48.39 -59.60
C VAL A 397 -12.96 47.39 -60.52
N LEU A 398 -12.89 46.14 -60.08
CA LEU A 398 -12.77 44.97 -60.93
C LEU A 398 -13.94 44.02 -60.61
N PRO A 399 -14.49 43.37 -61.63
CA PRO A 399 -15.92 43.30 -61.87
C PRO A 399 -16.65 42.31 -60.95
N GLU A 400 -17.97 42.53 -60.85
CA GLU A 400 -18.93 41.49 -60.51
C GLU A 400 -18.56 40.18 -61.22
N ASN A 401 -18.59 39.08 -60.48
CA ASN A 401 -18.32 37.69 -60.89
C ASN A 401 -16.91 37.14 -60.62
N ILE A 402 -16.48 37.09 -59.35
CA ILE A 402 -15.75 35.92 -58.86
C ILE A 402 -16.28 35.53 -57.48
N ARG A 403 -17.13 34.49 -57.45
CA ARG A 403 -17.41 33.71 -56.24
C ARG A 403 -16.10 33.15 -55.70
N LYS A 404 -15.46 33.85 -54.76
CA LYS A 404 -14.43 33.26 -53.89
C LYS A 404 -15.10 32.95 -52.55
N ALA A 405 -15.21 31.67 -52.25
CA ALA A 405 -15.63 31.18 -50.95
C ALA A 405 -14.78 31.84 -49.86
N GLN A 406 -15.43 32.50 -48.90
CA GLN A 406 -14.78 33.01 -47.71
C GLN A 406 -14.41 31.81 -46.84
N THR A 407 -13.22 31.25 -47.01
CA THR A 407 -12.68 30.36 -45.99
C THR A 407 -12.33 31.23 -44.79
N HIS A 408 -13.10 31.09 -43.70
CA HIS A 408 -12.87 31.80 -42.46
C HIS A 408 -11.45 31.53 -41.94
N ARG A 409 -10.89 32.48 -41.19
CA ARG A 409 -9.49 32.51 -40.68
C ARG A 409 -9.09 31.29 -39.81
N ALA A 410 -10.01 30.35 -39.55
CA ALA A 410 -9.80 29.12 -38.80
C ALA A 410 -10.14 27.83 -39.58
N GLY A 411 -10.49 27.90 -40.87
CA GLY A 411 -10.72 26.71 -41.72
C GLY A 411 -12.10 26.05 -41.61
N PHE A 412 -13.07 26.67 -40.94
CA PHE A 412 -14.47 26.19 -40.87
C PHE A 412 -15.31 26.75 -42.03
N MET A 413 -16.28 25.96 -42.50
CA MET A 413 -17.14 26.32 -43.63
C MET A 413 -18.33 27.20 -43.21
N ASP A 414 -18.83 27.06 -41.98
CA ASP A 414 -19.95 27.83 -41.43
C ASP A 414 -19.57 28.63 -40.17
N ASP A 415 -20.06 29.87 -40.06
CA ASP A 415 -19.79 30.79 -38.94
C ASP A 415 -20.36 30.30 -37.60
N GLU A 416 -21.44 29.53 -37.65
CA GLU A 416 -22.08 28.94 -36.47
C GLU A 416 -21.23 27.81 -35.88
N GLU A 417 -20.60 27.00 -36.74
CA GLU A 417 -19.67 25.94 -36.33
C GLU A 417 -18.40 26.51 -35.70
N ALA A 418 -17.86 27.60 -36.28
CA ALA A 418 -16.69 28.28 -35.73
C ALA A 418 -16.98 28.86 -34.33
N ARG A 419 -18.19 29.41 -34.10
CA ARG A 419 -18.62 29.93 -32.79
C ARG A 419 -18.88 28.80 -31.79
N ALA A 420 -19.50 27.70 -32.22
CA ALA A 420 -19.71 26.53 -31.38
C ALA A 420 -18.38 25.93 -30.92
N TYR A 421 -17.43 25.74 -31.84
CA TYR A 421 -16.08 25.25 -31.54
C TYR A 421 -15.32 26.18 -30.58
N GLN A 422 -15.40 27.50 -30.77
CA GLN A 422 -14.77 28.45 -29.84
C GLN A 422 -15.39 28.40 -28.43
N LEU A 423 -16.70 28.21 -28.32
CA LEU A 423 -17.37 28.04 -27.03
C LEU A 423 -17.01 26.71 -26.35
N GLU A 424 -16.84 25.63 -27.12
CA GLU A 424 -16.34 24.36 -26.62
C GLU A 424 -14.89 24.46 -26.16
N MET A 425 -14.01 25.09 -26.95
CA MET A 425 -12.60 25.28 -26.61
C MET A 425 -12.39 26.18 -25.39
N ARG A 426 -13.32 27.11 -25.10
CA ARG A 426 -13.31 27.89 -23.86
C ARG A 426 -13.65 27.04 -22.63
N LYS A 427 -14.54 26.05 -22.76
CA LYS A 427 -14.95 25.15 -21.67
C LYS A 427 -14.04 23.93 -21.52
N HIS A 428 -13.34 23.54 -22.58
CA HIS A 428 -12.42 22.41 -22.61
C HIS A 428 -11.34 22.45 -21.50
N PRO A 429 -10.61 23.56 -21.24
CA PRO A 429 -9.61 23.57 -20.18
C PRO A 429 -10.21 23.37 -18.79
N GLU A 430 -11.45 23.82 -18.54
CA GLU A 430 -12.13 23.59 -17.27
C GLU A 430 -12.55 22.13 -17.13
N ARG A 431 -13.03 21.49 -18.21
CA ARG A 431 -13.34 20.05 -18.23
C ARG A 431 -12.10 19.20 -17.96
N VAL A 432 -10.99 19.48 -18.66
CA VAL A 432 -9.72 18.77 -18.45
C VAL A 432 -9.22 18.96 -17.01
N ARG A 433 -9.34 20.16 -16.43
CA ARG A 433 -8.98 20.39 -15.02
C ARG A 433 -9.87 19.61 -14.05
N MET A 434 -11.16 19.47 -14.34
CA MET A 434 -12.08 18.67 -13.52
C MET A 434 -11.80 17.18 -13.64
N GLU A 435 -11.52 16.68 -14.85
CA GLU A 435 -11.11 15.29 -15.09
C GLU A 435 -9.81 14.96 -14.37
N GLN A 436 -8.79 15.81 -14.49
CA GLN A 436 -7.52 15.65 -13.77
C GLN A 436 -7.68 15.67 -12.25
N ARG A 437 -8.60 16.49 -11.72
CA ARG A 437 -8.92 16.50 -10.28
C ARG A 437 -9.59 15.20 -9.85
N LEU A 438 -10.54 14.70 -10.62
CA LEU A 438 -11.23 13.44 -10.34
C LEU A 438 -10.26 12.25 -10.42
N GLU A 439 -9.36 12.23 -11.39
CA GLU A 439 -8.30 11.22 -11.49
C GLU A 439 -7.33 11.31 -10.32
N ALA A 440 -6.90 12.51 -9.94
CA ALA A 440 -6.05 12.70 -8.78
C ALA A 440 -6.74 12.28 -7.47
N GLU A 441 -8.03 12.53 -7.31
CA GLU A 441 -8.81 12.06 -6.16
C GLU A 441 -8.98 10.54 -6.15
N ARG A 442 -9.18 9.90 -7.31
CA ARG A 442 -9.21 8.43 -7.44
C ARG A 442 -7.88 7.82 -7.02
N LEU A 443 -6.77 8.33 -7.56
CA LEU A 443 -5.42 7.87 -7.21
C LEU A 443 -5.12 8.06 -5.72
N ARG A 444 -5.59 9.15 -5.10
CA ARG A 444 -5.46 9.34 -3.64
C ARG A 444 -6.24 8.31 -2.85
N ARG A 445 -7.49 8.02 -3.23
CA ARG A 445 -8.30 6.98 -2.57
C ARG A 445 -7.69 5.60 -2.72
N GLU A 446 -7.16 5.28 -3.91
CA GLU A 446 -6.45 4.02 -4.16
C GLU A 446 -5.18 3.92 -3.30
N ALA A 447 -4.41 5.01 -3.18
CA ALA A 447 -3.23 5.07 -2.33
C ALA A 447 -3.57 4.92 -0.84
N GLU A 448 -4.63 5.57 -0.35
CA GLU A 448 -5.12 5.42 1.02
C GLU A 448 -5.56 3.98 1.31
N LEU A 449 -6.24 3.34 0.36
CA LEU A 449 -6.71 1.96 0.47
C LEU A 449 -5.53 0.98 0.48
N LEU A 450 -4.53 1.17 -0.37
CA LEU A 450 -3.29 0.39 -0.36
C LEU A 450 -2.51 0.58 0.95
N GLN A 451 -2.39 1.81 1.45
CA GLN A 451 -1.76 2.07 2.75
C GLN A 451 -2.52 1.36 3.90
N HIS A 452 -3.85 1.32 3.83
CA HIS A 452 -4.65 0.60 4.80
C HIS A 452 -4.43 -0.93 4.72
N ILE A 453 -4.39 -1.50 3.52
CA ILE A 453 -4.06 -2.92 3.30
C ILE A 453 -2.67 -3.24 3.87
N HIS A 454 -1.66 -2.39 3.63
CA HIS A 454 -0.32 -2.62 4.16
C HIS A 454 -0.27 -2.56 5.69
N LYS A 455 -1.07 -1.70 6.32
CA LYS A 455 -1.20 -1.69 7.79
C LYS A 455 -1.81 -2.99 8.30
N LEU A 456 -2.90 -3.46 7.68
CA LEU A 456 -3.54 -4.73 8.05
C LEU A 456 -2.60 -5.93 7.86
N GLN A 457 -1.86 -5.99 6.75
CA GLN A 457 -0.86 -7.04 6.52
C GLN A 457 0.29 -6.99 7.55
N ALA A 458 0.71 -5.80 7.97
CA ALA A 458 1.73 -5.65 9.00
C ALA A 458 1.21 -6.07 10.39
N GLU A 459 -0.05 -5.80 10.70
CA GLU A 459 -0.72 -6.26 11.92
C GLU A 459 -0.88 -7.78 11.92
N GLU A 460 -1.29 -8.38 10.80
CA GLU A 460 -1.40 -9.83 10.63
C GLU A 460 -0.05 -10.53 10.80
N ARG A 461 1.02 -9.97 10.22
CA ARG A 461 2.39 -10.48 10.43
C ARG A 461 2.79 -10.45 11.91
N LYS A 462 2.54 -9.34 12.60
CA LYS A 462 2.83 -9.22 14.05
C LYS A 462 2.00 -10.19 14.89
N GLU A 463 0.74 -10.43 14.51
CA GLU A 463 -0.09 -11.39 15.22
C GLU A 463 0.40 -12.82 14.99
N ASN A 464 0.81 -13.15 13.76
CA ASN A 464 1.40 -14.45 13.45
C ASN A 464 2.74 -14.65 14.17
N GLU A 465 3.63 -13.65 14.19
CA GLU A 465 4.87 -13.69 14.97
C GLU A 465 4.60 -13.97 16.45
N ARG A 466 3.61 -13.29 17.07
CA ARG A 466 3.22 -13.56 18.47
C ARG A 466 2.67 -14.96 18.68
N ARG A 467 1.94 -15.51 17.70
CA ARG A 467 1.41 -16.89 17.78
C ARG A 467 2.54 -17.89 17.64
N GLU A 468 3.50 -17.65 16.75
CA GLU A 468 4.71 -18.48 16.60
C GLU A 468 5.55 -18.44 17.88
N GLU A 469 5.81 -17.27 18.45
CA GLU A 469 6.51 -17.13 19.75
C GLU A 469 5.78 -17.88 20.88
N ALA A 470 4.44 -17.81 20.92
CA ALA A 470 3.65 -18.55 21.91
C ALA A 470 3.78 -20.08 21.72
N MET A 471 3.72 -20.57 20.47
CA MET A 471 3.92 -21.98 20.14
C MET A 471 5.35 -22.45 20.46
N GLU A 472 6.36 -21.61 20.22
CA GLU A 472 7.74 -21.91 20.58
C GLU A 472 7.94 -21.99 22.09
N LEU A 473 7.32 -21.08 22.87
CA LEU A 473 7.34 -21.13 24.33
C LEU A 473 6.61 -22.36 24.88
N GLU A 474 5.48 -22.74 24.30
CA GLU A 474 4.77 -23.98 24.66
C GLU A 474 5.58 -25.22 24.31
N ALA A 475 6.22 -25.25 23.14
CA ALA A 475 7.11 -26.33 22.74
C ALA A 475 8.33 -26.45 23.67
N GLN A 476 8.92 -25.32 24.08
CA GLN A 476 10.00 -25.29 25.06
C GLN A 476 9.53 -25.83 26.42
N ARG A 477 8.34 -25.44 26.89
CA ARG A 477 7.76 -25.97 28.14
C ARG A 477 7.54 -27.48 28.08
N LEU A 478 6.98 -27.99 26.99
CA LEU A 478 6.78 -29.43 26.79
C LEU A 478 8.12 -30.18 26.76
N LEU A 479 9.15 -29.59 26.19
CA LEU A 479 10.49 -30.16 26.14
C LEU A 479 11.14 -30.16 27.54
N GLU A 480 10.99 -29.08 28.31
CA GLU A 480 11.43 -29.03 29.72
C GLU A 480 10.69 -30.04 30.60
N GLU A 481 9.38 -30.22 30.39
CA GLU A 481 8.59 -31.23 31.10
C GLU A 481 9.05 -32.65 30.74
N ALA A 482 9.29 -32.93 29.45
CA ALA A 482 9.82 -34.22 29.02
C ALA A 482 11.22 -34.51 29.59
N VAL A 483 12.10 -33.49 29.64
CA VAL A 483 13.43 -33.62 30.26
C VAL A 483 13.29 -33.90 31.77
N LYS A 484 12.39 -33.22 32.47
CA LYS A 484 12.11 -33.49 33.89
C LYS A 484 11.58 -34.90 34.12
N GLU A 485 10.65 -35.37 33.29
CA GLU A 485 10.14 -36.74 33.37
C GLU A 485 11.25 -37.78 33.14
N ASP A 486 12.13 -37.54 32.17
CA ASP A 486 13.26 -38.43 31.89
C ASP A 486 14.31 -38.39 33.01
N GLU A 487 14.58 -37.22 33.60
CA GLU A 487 15.42 -37.09 34.80
C GLU A 487 14.81 -37.84 35.99
N GLU A 488 13.49 -37.76 36.21
CA GLU A 488 12.79 -38.48 37.27
C GLU A 488 12.84 -40.00 37.05
N ARG A 489 12.59 -40.47 35.82
CA ARG A 489 12.73 -41.88 35.44
C ARG A 489 14.16 -42.37 35.64
N TYR A 490 15.14 -41.55 35.27
CA TYR A 490 16.54 -41.86 35.43
C TYR A 490 16.94 -41.89 36.91
N ARG A 491 16.48 -40.94 37.73
CA ARG A 491 16.68 -40.96 39.19
C ARG A 491 16.07 -42.21 39.83
N ALA A 492 14.85 -42.58 39.46
CA ALA A 492 14.20 -43.81 39.94
C ALA A 492 14.96 -45.07 39.50
N TYR A 493 15.50 -45.08 38.28
CA TYR A 493 16.36 -46.16 37.80
C TYR A 493 17.65 -46.26 38.62
N VAL A 494 18.36 -45.15 38.84
CA VAL A 494 19.56 -45.11 39.68
C VAL A 494 19.26 -45.61 41.10
N GLU A 495 18.16 -45.16 41.70
CA GLU A 495 17.70 -45.64 43.01
C GLU A 495 17.44 -47.15 43.05
N SER A 496 16.89 -47.72 41.97
CA SER A 496 16.63 -49.17 41.87
C SER A 496 17.90 -50.02 41.77
N GLN A 497 19.00 -49.45 41.24
CA GLN A 497 20.28 -50.13 41.10
C GLN A 497 21.15 -50.03 42.37
N LEU A 498 20.83 -49.11 43.29
CA LEU A 498 21.57 -48.90 44.51
C LEU A 498 21.16 -49.94 45.58
N PRO A 499 22.10 -50.68 46.19
CA PRO A 499 21.78 -51.65 47.22
C PRO A 499 21.12 -51.01 48.46
N ALA A 500 20.07 -51.64 48.99
CA ALA A 500 19.31 -51.13 50.15
C ALA A 500 20.16 -50.91 51.42
N ASN A 501 21.32 -51.56 51.53
CA ASN A 501 22.22 -51.51 52.68
C ASN A 501 23.38 -50.52 52.51
N MET A 502 23.41 -49.73 51.44
CA MET A 502 24.50 -48.82 51.15
C MET A 502 24.52 -47.61 52.09
N ASN A 503 25.72 -47.12 52.44
CA ASN A 503 25.89 -45.95 53.32
C ASN A 503 25.14 -44.72 52.75
N PRO A 504 24.28 -44.04 53.52
CA PRO A 504 23.48 -42.90 53.05
C PRO A 504 24.31 -41.77 52.43
N TYR A 505 25.55 -41.56 52.90
CA TYR A 505 26.46 -40.57 52.30
C TYR A 505 26.91 -40.94 50.88
N LEU A 506 27.22 -42.22 50.63
CA LEU A 506 27.57 -42.69 49.29
C LEU A 506 26.35 -42.73 48.36
N ARG A 507 25.16 -42.98 48.93
CA ARG A 507 23.89 -42.92 48.20
C ARG A 507 23.57 -41.49 47.73
N GLN A 508 23.73 -40.48 48.60
CA GLN A 508 23.62 -39.07 48.21
C GLN A 508 24.64 -38.70 47.14
N LYS A 509 25.91 -39.10 47.31
CA LYS A 509 26.97 -38.79 46.35
C LYS A 509 26.75 -39.43 44.97
N ALA A 510 26.16 -40.62 44.92
CA ALA A 510 25.78 -41.29 43.66
C ALA A 510 24.61 -40.59 42.96
N MET A 511 23.68 -39.98 43.71
CA MET A 511 22.60 -39.17 43.14
C MET A 511 23.10 -37.79 42.67
N GLU A 512 24.09 -37.20 43.35
CA GLU A 512 24.67 -35.90 43.01
C GLU A 512 25.68 -35.96 41.84
N LEU A 513 26.33 -37.10 41.59
CA LEU A 513 27.29 -37.27 40.48
C LEU A 513 26.63 -37.41 39.09
N HIS A 514 25.30 -37.50 39.06
CA HIS A 514 24.53 -37.82 37.85
C HIS A 514 23.41 -36.82 37.55
N VAL A 515 23.37 -35.69 38.28
CA VAL A 515 22.73 -34.41 37.89
C VAL A 515 23.82 -33.55 37.27
#